data_AF-A0A933WLG8-F1
#
_entry.id   AF-A0A933WLG8-F1
#
_cell.length_a   1.000
_cell.length_b   1.000
_cell.length_c   1.000
_cell.angle_alpha   90.00
_cell.angle_beta   90.00
_cell.angle_gamma   90.00
#
_symmetry.space_group_name_H-M   'P 1'
#
loop_
_entity.id
_entity.type
_entity.pdbx_description
1 polymer ?
#
loop_
_entity_poly.entity_id
_entity_poly.type
_entity_poly.pdbx_seq_one_letter_code
_entity_poly.pdbx_strand_id
1 'polypeptide(L)'
;MSPDIVNKKLASMAIYLNDLLPYKKISYAKFMEKHYEIERLLELLVMTASDIIFHLISAKGEETPASYKAAFLRAGELKIINKKLSENLALSAGLRNILTHEYEEIDYRILHKSIPMAIRDFTAFIKKLS
;
A
#
# COMPACT_ATOMS: atom_id res chain seq x y z
N MET A 1 -20.12 0.06 -2.56
CA MET A 1 -19.74 -1.36 -2.67
C MET A 1 -20.48 -2.13 -1.60
N SER A 2 -20.81 -3.41 -1.84
CA SER A 2 -21.29 -4.27 -0.74
C SER A 2 -20.10 -4.64 0.17
N PRO A 3 -20.34 -4.95 1.46
CA PRO A 3 -19.31 -5.44 2.39
C PRO A 3 -18.45 -6.58 1.81
N ASP A 4 -19.03 -7.40 0.93
CA ASP A 4 -18.34 -8.50 0.25
C ASP A 4 -17.16 -8.05 -0.62
N ILE A 5 -17.22 -6.85 -1.19
CA ILE A 5 -16.15 -6.36 -2.08
C ILE A 5 -14.93 -5.93 -1.27
N VAL A 6 -15.12 -5.32 -0.08
CA VAL A 6 -14.01 -4.97 0.81
C VAL A 6 -13.31 -6.22 1.31
N ASN A 7 -14.07 -7.23 1.74
CA ASN A 7 -13.52 -8.52 2.19
C ASN A 7 -12.74 -9.24 1.08
N LYS A 8 -13.26 -9.23 -0.16
CA LYS A 8 -12.53 -9.76 -1.32
C LYS A 8 -11.22 -9.03 -1.56
N LYS A 9 -11.22 -7.70 -1.51
CA LYS A 9 -9.99 -6.90 -1.66
C LYS A 9 -8.97 -7.16 -0.53
N LEU A 10 -9.43 -7.31 0.71
CA LEU A 10 -8.56 -7.68 1.84
C LEU A 10 -7.94 -9.08 1.65
N ALA A 11 -8.72 -10.04 1.13
CA ALA A 11 -8.21 -11.37 0.79
C ALA A 11 -7.15 -11.31 -0.33
N SER A 12 -7.37 -10.51 -1.38
CA SER A 12 -6.37 -10.28 -2.42
C SER A 12 -5.09 -9.65 -1.86
N MET A 13 -5.21 -8.65 -0.97
CA MET A 13 -4.05 -8.06 -0.30
C MET A 13 -3.26 -9.07 0.53
N ALA A 14 -3.93 -10.00 1.21
CA ALA A 14 -3.25 -11.05 1.97
C ALA A 14 -2.42 -11.97 1.06
N ILE A 15 -2.91 -12.27 -0.15
CA ILE A 15 -2.16 -13.04 -1.15
C ILE A 15 -0.91 -12.26 -1.57
N TYR A 16 -1.06 -10.99 -2.00
CA TYR A 16 0.08 -10.17 -2.42
C TYR A 16 1.12 -9.98 -1.30
N LEU A 17 0.65 -9.84 -0.06
CA LEU A 17 1.52 -9.74 1.10
C LEU A 17 2.31 -11.04 1.32
N ASN A 18 1.66 -12.20 1.18
CA ASN A 18 2.33 -13.49 1.27
C ASN A 18 3.38 -13.68 0.17
N ASP A 19 3.11 -13.22 -1.05
CA ASP A 19 4.08 -13.24 -2.16
C ASP A 19 5.25 -12.27 -1.91
N LEU A 20 5.03 -11.19 -1.16
CA LEU A 20 6.07 -10.23 -0.78
C LEU A 20 6.94 -10.70 0.41
N LEU A 21 6.41 -11.56 1.29
CA LEU A 21 7.09 -12.02 2.50
C LEU A 21 8.48 -12.66 2.26
N PRO A 22 8.69 -13.51 1.24
CA PRO A 22 10.02 -14.05 0.91
C PRO A 22 11.08 -12.98 0.69
N TYR A 23 10.67 -11.79 0.23
CA TYR A 23 11.56 -10.67 -0.07
C TYR A 23 11.90 -9.81 1.16
N LYS A 24 11.32 -10.08 2.34
CA LYS A 24 11.52 -9.26 3.56
C LYS A 24 12.99 -9.05 3.96
N LYS A 25 13.87 -10.03 3.71
CA LYS A 25 15.30 -9.99 4.06
C LYS A 25 16.20 -10.27 2.85
N ILE A 26 15.70 -10.05 1.64
CA ILE A 26 16.48 -10.28 0.43
C ILE A 26 17.71 -9.37 0.40
N SER A 27 18.84 -9.86 -0.12
CA SER A 27 20.00 -9.01 -0.38
C SER A 27 19.73 -8.08 -1.57
N TYR A 28 20.43 -6.94 -1.64
CA TYR A 28 20.24 -6.01 -2.75
C TYR A 28 20.53 -6.64 -4.13
N ALA A 29 21.57 -7.49 -4.22
CA ALA A 29 21.90 -8.18 -5.46
C ALA A 29 20.75 -9.08 -5.95
N LYS A 30 20.19 -9.93 -5.07
CA LYS A 30 19.05 -10.79 -5.42
C LYS A 30 17.77 -10.00 -5.64
N PHE A 31 17.60 -8.87 -4.96
CA PHE A 31 16.50 -7.95 -5.19
C PHE A 31 16.53 -7.42 -6.63
N MET A 32 17.71 -7.04 -7.14
CA MET A 32 17.83 -6.56 -8.53
C MET A 32 17.50 -7.64 -9.57
N GLU A 33 17.62 -8.93 -9.25
CA GLU A 33 17.14 -10.01 -10.13
C GLU A 33 15.60 -10.12 -10.17
N LYS A 34 14.90 -9.51 -9.19
CA LYS A 34 13.45 -9.65 -8.94
C LYS A 34 12.71 -8.31 -8.83
N HIS A 35 13.36 -7.21 -9.18
CA HIS A 35 12.86 -5.88 -8.85
C HIS A 35 11.48 -5.58 -9.45
N TYR A 36 11.24 -5.92 -10.73
CA TYR A 36 9.92 -5.75 -11.36
C TYR A 36 8.80 -6.54 -10.67
N GLU A 37 9.07 -7.75 -10.18
CA GLU A 37 8.09 -8.56 -9.45
C GLU A 37 7.72 -7.89 -8.13
N ILE A 38 8.74 -7.40 -7.40
CA ILE A 38 8.57 -6.74 -6.11
C ILE A 38 7.86 -5.39 -6.27
N GLU A 39 8.22 -4.61 -7.29
CA GLU A 39 7.50 -3.39 -7.69
C GLU A 39 6.02 -3.69 -7.89
N ARG A 40 5.71 -4.70 -8.71
CA ARG A 40 4.32 -5.06 -9.01
C ARG A 40 3.53 -5.44 -7.77
N LEU A 41 4.12 -6.20 -6.85
CA LEU A 41 3.48 -6.56 -5.58
C LEU A 41 3.20 -5.33 -4.72
N LEU A 42 4.15 -4.39 -4.63
CA LEU A 42 3.98 -3.15 -3.88
C LEU A 42 2.92 -2.24 -4.50
N GLU A 43 2.88 -2.12 -5.83
CA GLU A 43 1.83 -1.40 -6.55
C GLU A 43 0.45 -1.97 -6.25
N LEU A 44 0.30 -3.30 -6.34
CA LEU A 44 -0.97 -3.98 -6.09
C LEU A 44 -1.45 -3.77 -4.65
N LEU A 45 -0.54 -3.82 -3.67
CA LEU A 45 -0.84 -3.54 -2.26
C LEU A 45 -1.31 -2.09 -2.07
N VAL A 46 -0.57 -1.11 -2.62
CA VAL A 46 -0.92 0.32 -2.51
C VAL A 46 -2.25 0.61 -3.17
N MET A 47 -2.46 0.14 -4.40
CA MET A 47 -3.69 0.38 -5.15
C MET A 47 -4.91 -0.24 -4.45
N THR A 48 -4.79 -1.50 -4.04
CA THR A 48 -5.91 -2.20 -3.39
C THR A 48 -6.26 -1.59 -2.03
N ALA A 49 -5.25 -1.20 -1.24
CA ALA A 49 -5.47 -0.49 0.02
C ALA A 49 -6.13 0.88 -0.21
N SER A 50 -5.70 1.61 -1.24
CA SER A 50 -6.27 2.91 -1.60
C SER A 50 -7.74 2.76 -2.01
N ASP A 51 -8.08 1.78 -2.84
CA ASP A 51 -9.47 1.50 -3.24
C ASP A 51 -10.38 1.24 -2.04
N ILE A 52 -9.90 0.45 -1.06
CA ILE A 52 -10.64 0.20 0.18
C ILE A 52 -10.86 1.50 0.93
N ILE A 53 -9.81 2.32 1.10
CA ILE A 53 -9.93 3.60 1.80
C ILE A 53 -10.89 4.55 1.09
N PHE A 54 -10.80 4.70 -0.24
CA PHE A 54 -11.74 5.52 -1.01
C PHE A 54 -13.18 5.08 -0.79
N HIS A 55 -13.41 3.77 -0.83
CA HIS A 55 -14.74 3.25 -0.60
C HIS A 55 -15.24 3.56 0.82
N LEU A 56 -14.40 3.38 1.85
CA LEU A 56 -14.76 3.65 3.24
C LEU A 56 -15.00 5.15 3.52
N ILE A 57 -14.22 6.03 2.89
CA ILE A 57 -14.40 7.49 2.98
C ILE A 57 -15.73 7.87 2.32
N SER A 58 -15.97 7.42 1.09
CA SER A 58 -17.21 7.69 0.36
C SER A 58 -18.45 7.14 1.11
N ALA A 59 -18.35 5.96 1.73
CA ALA A 59 -19.42 5.39 2.54
C ALA A 59 -19.75 6.21 3.80
N LYS A 60 -18.85 7.07 4.25
CA LYS A 60 -19.08 8.03 5.35
C LYS A 60 -19.68 9.37 4.88
N GLY A 61 -19.93 9.53 3.57
CA GLY A 61 -20.44 10.78 2.99
C GLY A 61 -19.37 11.87 2.85
N GLU A 62 -18.10 11.51 2.98
CA GLU A 62 -16.96 12.42 2.89
C GLU A 62 -16.53 12.61 1.44
N GLU A 63 -15.95 13.77 1.15
CA GLU A 63 -15.41 14.08 -0.18
C GLU A 63 -14.29 13.11 -0.58
N THR A 64 -14.26 12.76 -1.87
CA THR A 64 -13.25 11.87 -2.43
C THR A 64 -11.88 12.57 -2.44
N PRO A 65 -10.85 11.99 -1.79
CA PRO A 65 -9.51 12.56 -1.78
C PRO A 65 -8.90 12.68 -3.19
N ALA A 66 -8.12 13.74 -3.42
CA ALA A 66 -7.53 14.02 -4.74
C ALA A 66 -6.36 13.09 -5.14
N SER A 67 -5.84 12.28 -4.21
CA SER A 67 -4.74 11.35 -4.47
C SER A 67 -4.74 10.20 -3.46
N TYR A 68 -3.99 9.12 -3.75
CA TYR A 68 -3.81 8.00 -2.83
C TYR A 68 -3.16 8.44 -1.50
N LYS A 69 -2.17 9.33 -1.58
CA LYS A 69 -1.54 9.93 -0.39
C LYS A 69 -2.57 10.67 0.45
N ALA A 70 -3.38 11.54 -0.18
CA ALA A 70 -4.44 12.27 0.51
C ALA A 70 -5.48 11.31 1.11
N ALA A 71 -5.79 10.21 0.44
CA ALA A 71 -6.73 9.22 0.93
C ALA A 71 -6.29 8.57 2.24
N PHE A 72 -5.03 8.12 2.32
CA PHE A 72 -4.52 7.54 3.57
C PHE A 72 -4.51 8.54 4.72
N LEU A 73 -4.09 9.79 4.47
CA LEU A 73 -4.09 10.84 5.49
C LEU A 73 -5.51 11.13 6.00
N ARG A 74 -6.47 11.28 5.07
CA ARG A 74 -7.88 11.49 5.42
C ARG A 74 -8.46 10.31 6.22
N ALA A 75 -8.05 9.08 5.90
CA ALA A 75 -8.46 7.90 6.67
C ALA A 75 -7.97 7.93 8.14
N GLY A 76 -6.81 8.53 8.39
CA GLY A 76 -6.29 8.78 9.73
C GLY A 76 -7.11 9.81 10.50
N GLU A 77 -7.45 10.93 9.86
CA GLU A 77 -8.32 11.98 10.43
C GLU A 77 -9.70 11.44 10.82
N LEU A 78 -10.27 10.59 9.96
CA LEU A 78 -11.55 9.91 10.17
C LEU A 78 -11.46 8.71 11.13
N LYS A 79 -10.27 8.43 11.68
CA LYS A 79 -10.00 7.31 12.61
C LYS A 79 -10.35 5.93 12.05
N ILE A 80 -10.40 5.77 10.72
CA ILE A 80 -10.56 4.47 10.05
C ILE A 80 -9.34 3.60 10.35
N ILE A 81 -8.17 4.21 10.26
CA ILE A 81 -6.88 3.68 10.71
C ILE A 81 -6.23 4.67 11.67
N ASN A 82 -5.24 4.22 12.46
CA ASN A 82 -4.55 5.13 13.37
C ASN A 82 -3.61 6.08 12.61
N LYS A 83 -3.33 7.25 13.20
CA LYS A 83 -2.52 8.32 12.59
C LYS A 83 -1.16 7.84 12.06
N LYS A 84 -0.45 7.02 12.86
CA LYS A 84 0.87 6.51 12.48
C LYS A 84 0.80 5.59 11.26
N LEU A 85 -0.22 4.74 11.19
CA LEU A 85 -0.44 3.86 10.05
C LEU A 85 -0.84 4.65 8.80
N SER A 86 -1.68 5.68 8.93
CA SER A 86 -2.03 6.55 7.79
C SER A 86 -0.82 7.28 7.22
N GLU A 87 0.06 7.81 8.08
CA GLU A 87 1.27 8.52 7.64
C GLU A 87 2.23 7.56 6.91
N ASN A 88 2.42 6.35 7.42
CA ASN A 88 3.25 5.34 6.77
C ASN A 88 2.70 4.92 5.40
N LEU A 89 1.39 4.64 5.30
CA LEU A 89 0.77 4.23 4.04
C LEU A 89 0.75 5.38 3.01
N ALA A 90 0.63 6.63 3.47
CA ALA A 90 0.77 7.81 2.62
C ALA A 90 2.18 7.91 2.00
N LEU A 91 3.24 7.49 2.71
CA LEU A 91 4.59 7.38 2.15
C LEU A 91 4.69 6.26 1.11
N SER A 92 4.10 5.09 1.39
CA SER A 92 4.04 3.98 0.41
C SER A 92 3.30 4.36 -0.87
N ALA A 93 2.23 5.17 -0.77
CA ALA A 93 1.54 5.73 -1.93
C ALA A 93 2.42 6.69 -2.74
N GLY A 94 3.28 7.47 -2.07
CA GLY A 94 4.28 8.31 -2.73
C GLY A 94 5.34 7.50 -3.48
N LEU A 95 5.77 6.36 -2.92
CA LEU A 95 6.71 5.46 -3.58
C LEU A 95 6.14 4.94 -4.92
N ARG A 96 4.84 4.60 -4.96
CA ARG A 96 4.16 4.22 -6.21
C ARG A 96 4.18 5.35 -7.25
N ASN A 97 4.07 6.62 -6.84
CA ASN A 97 4.13 7.74 -7.79
C ASN A 97 5.52 7.87 -8.45
N ILE A 98 6.58 7.54 -7.72
CA ILE A 98 7.96 7.47 -8.24
C ILE A 98 8.10 6.27 -9.20
N LEU A 99 7.46 5.13 -8.89
CA LEU A 99 7.46 3.96 -9.78
C LEU A 99 6.66 4.18 -11.08
N THR A 100 5.62 5.02 -11.08
CA THR A 100 4.72 5.20 -12.24
C THR A 100 5.00 6.43 -13.11
N HIS A 101 5.86 7.37 -12.70
CA HIS A 101 6.22 8.52 -13.54
C HIS A 101 7.49 8.21 -14.34
N GLU A 102 7.34 8.09 -15.66
CA GLU A 102 8.37 7.70 -16.64
C GLU A 102 9.60 8.64 -16.74
N TYR A 103 9.63 9.74 -15.97
CA TYR A 103 10.66 10.79 -16.06
C TYR A 103 11.62 10.86 -14.88
N GLU A 104 11.40 10.10 -13.79
CA GLU A 104 12.34 9.97 -12.67
C GLU A 104 12.93 8.55 -12.63
N GLU A 105 14.26 8.42 -12.63
CA GLU A 105 14.89 7.12 -12.42
C GLU A 105 14.50 6.56 -11.05
N ILE A 106 13.97 5.33 -11.03
CA ILE A 106 13.59 4.64 -9.78
C ILE A 106 14.84 4.39 -8.94
N ASP A 107 14.89 4.96 -7.73
CA ASP A 107 15.92 4.59 -6.73
C ASP A 107 15.57 3.23 -6.11
N TYR A 108 16.08 2.18 -6.74
CA TYR A 108 15.96 0.80 -6.30
C TYR A 108 16.52 0.53 -4.89
N ARG A 109 17.42 1.38 -4.38
CA ARG A 109 17.93 1.25 -3.01
C ARG A 109 16.89 1.70 -2.00
N ILE A 110 16.10 2.73 -2.33
CA ILE A 110 14.97 3.15 -1.50
C ILE A 110 13.89 2.08 -1.52
N LEU A 111 13.57 1.54 -2.70
CA LEU A 111 12.57 0.47 -2.85
C LEU A 111 12.96 -0.79 -2.06
N HIS A 112 14.21 -1.25 -2.18
CA HIS A 112 14.73 -2.38 -1.40
C HIS A 112 14.60 -2.18 0.11
N LYS A 113 14.96 -0.98 0.60
CA LYS A 113 14.85 -0.63 2.02
C LYS A 113 13.41 -0.50 2.51
N SER A 114 12.45 -0.26 1.61
CA SER A 114 11.04 -0.06 1.97
C SER A 114 10.28 -1.36 2.18
N ILE A 115 10.72 -2.49 1.59
CA ILE A 115 10.03 -3.79 1.64
C ILE A 115 9.63 -4.19 3.08
N PRO A 116 10.52 -4.17 4.10
CA PRO A 116 10.15 -4.60 5.45
C PRO A 116 9.10 -3.68 6.09
N MET A 117 9.15 -2.38 5.77
CA MET A 117 8.19 -1.39 6.27
C MET A 117 6.83 -1.59 5.60
N ALA A 118 6.81 -1.77 4.26
CA ALA A 118 5.60 -2.05 3.52
C ALA A 118 4.90 -3.32 4.05
N ILE A 119 5.64 -4.41 4.26
CA ILE A 119 5.10 -5.64 4.84
C ILE A 119 4.46 -5.36 6.21
N ARG A 120 5.15 -4.65 7.11
CA ARG A 120 4.63 -4.30 8.44
C ARG A 120 3.34 -3.49 8.34
N ASP A 121 3.33 -2.46 7.51
CA ASP A 121 2.24 -1.50 7.45
C ASP A 121 1.01 -2.10 6.76
N PHE A 122 1.18 -2.87 5.68
CA PHE A 122 0.07 -3.59 5.05
C PHE A 122 -0.47 -4.73 5.92
N THR A 123 0.38 -5.41 6.71
CA THR A 123 -0.09 -6.37 7.73
C THR A 123 -0.99 -5.66 8.75
N ALA A 124 -0.57 -4.50 9.26
CA ALA A 124 -1.33 -3.73 10.23
C ALA A 124 -2.64 -3.20 9.63
N PHE A 125 -2.63 -2.80 8.36
CA PHE A 125 -3.81 -2.37 7.61
C PHE A 125 -4.84 -3.49 7.49
N ILE A 126 -4.43 -4.67 7.01
CA ILE A 126 -5.33 -5.84 6.89
C ILE A 126 -5.92 -6.16 8.26
N LYS A 127 -5.09 -6.31 9.30
CA LYS A 127 -5.55 -6.63 10.66
C LYS A 127 -6.56 -5.61 11.23
N LYS A 128 -6.45 -4.34 10.83
CA LYS A 128 -7.33 -3.28 11.32
C LYS A 128 -8.71 -3.29 10.65
N LEU A 129 -8.79 -3.80 9.42
CA LEU A 129 -10.00 -3.75 8.59
C LEU A 129 -10.64 -5.13 8.35
N SER A 130 -9.95 -6.21 8.71
CA SER A 130 -10.48 -7.58 8.77
C SER A 130 -11.39 -7.80 9.97
#